data_AF-A0A9N8D5J8-F1
#
_entry.id   AF-A0A9N8D5J8-F1
#
_cell.length_a   1.000
_cell.length_b   1.000
_cell.length_c   1.000
_cell.angle_alpha   90.00
_cell.angle_beta   90.00
_cell.angle_gamma   90.00
#
_symmetry.space_group_name_H-M   'P 1'
#
loop_
_entity.id
_entity.type
_entity.pdbx_description
1 polymer ?
#
loop_
_entity_poly.entity_id
_entity_poly.type
_entity_poly.pdbx_seq_one_letter_code
_entity_poly.pdbx_strand_id
1 'polypeptide(L)'
;MVSHRFALFLLFSTVASGFSPTFLSHPPVRQDVSLWSSTADEATAVSIDAKEAVKLFGRLADKYIMLDSSGGMCCYSACSDCEYRLPGGGYRMADQSSSRPKWICSYDERNFETLGKEHTSKWNTDIFTNGPAVTKEEFIQAMVDIPYNPPLGGPYVGASSATIEDTTGASLLFDLLAGKKEKLTKYRMGTRIKELAGGEEGLTWAGFSAAMMPEA
;
A
#
# COMPACT_ATOMS: atom_id res chain seq x y z
N MET A 1 52.23 7.26 -34.84
CA MET A 1 51.96 8.67 -35.19
C MET A 1 51.38 8.72 -36.59
N VAL A 2 50.05 8.80 -36.72
CA VAL A 2 49.39 9.17 -37.98
C VAL A 2 48.27 10.13 -37.61
N SER A 3 48.47 11.36 -38.04
CA SER A 3 47.59 12.51 -37.89
C SER A 3 46.69 12.56 -39.12
N HIS A 4 45.37 12.60 -38.96
CA HIS A 4 44.44 13.10 -39.97
C HIS A 4 43.41 14.01 -39.30
N ARG A 5 43.54 15.30 -39.59
CA ARG A 5 42.50 16.32 -39.42
C ARG A 5 41.61 16.26 -40.65
N PHE A 6 40.29 16.33 -40.47
CA PHE A 6 39.41 16.99 -41.44
C PHE A 6 38.33 17.77 -40.70
N ALA A 7 38.23 19.04 -41.08
CA ALA A 7 37.26 20.00 -40.61
C ALA A 7 36.02 19.99 -41.51
N LEU A 8 34.95 20.59 -41.00
CA LEU A 8 34.19 21.69 -41.62
C LEU A 8 32.67 21.49 -41.65
N PHE A 9 32.00 22.41 -40.93
CA PHE A 9 30.68 23.06 -41.07
C PHE A 9 29.61 22.51 -42.04
N LEU A 10 28.35 22.63 -41.59
CA LEU A 10 27.18 23.33 -42.21
C LEU A 10 26.00 23.19 -41.20
N LEU A 11 25.51 24.21 -40.47
CA LEU A 11 24.68 25.39 -40.79
C LEU A 11 23.29 25.11 -41.43
N PHE A 12 22.27 25.77 -40.85
CA PHE A 12 20.88 26.03 -41.32
C PHE A 12 19.83 24.91 -41.09
N SER A 13 18.57 25.13 -40.67
CA SER A 13 17.71 26.31 -40.55
C SER A 13 16.59 26.11 -39.52
N THR A 14 16.18 27.20 -38.87
CA THR A 14 14.88 27.41 -38.24
C THR A 14 13.71 27.26 -39.22
N VAL A 15 12.64 26.58 -38.80
CA VAL A 15 11.29 26.79 -39.33
C VAL A 15 10.33 26.95 -38.17
N ALA A 16 9.78 28.16 -38.03
CA ALA A 16 8.61 28.45 -37.23
C ALA A 16 7.38 28.28 -38.13
N SER A 17 6.38 27.54 -37.65
CA SER A 17 5.03 27.56 -38.23
C SER A 17 4.02 27.48 -37.09
N GLY A 18 3.34 28.60 -36.87
CA GLY A 18 2.25 28.72 -35.93
C GLY A 18 1.01 27.95 -36.42
N PHE A 19 0.31 27.35 -35.47
CA PHE A 19 -1.06 26.90 -35.63
C PHE A 19 -1.87 27.58 -34.52
N SER A 20 -2.81 28.43 -34.92
CA SER A 20 -3.83 29.01 -34.04
C SER A 20 -5.20 28.40 -34.37
N PRO A 21 -6.12 28.39 -33.40
CA PRO A 21 -7.15 27.36 -33.27
C PRO A 21 -8.43 27.71 -34.02
N THR A 22 -9.07 26.70 -34.60
CA THR A 22 -10.45 26.83 -35.10
C THR A 22 -11.40 26.42 -33.97
N PHE A 23 -12.01 27.41 -33.33
CA PHE A 23 -13.16 27.21 -32.45
C PHE A 23 -14.38 26.83 -33.28
N LEU A 24 -14.76 25.55 -33.24
CA LEU A 24 -16.08 25.10 -33.68
C LEU A 24 -17.01 25.07 -32.47
N SER A 25 -17.85 26.10 -32.40
CA SER A 25 -18.99 26.21 -31.51
C SER A 25 -20.00 25.08 -31.76
N HIS A 26 -20.02 24.10 -30.87
CA HIS A 26 -21.10 23.11 -30.76
C HIS A 26 -22.32 23.71 -30.04
N PRO A 27 -23.55 23.41 -30.49
CA PRO A 27 -24.76 23.76 -29.74
C PRO A 27 -24.84 22.96 -28.43
N PRO A 28 -25.40 23.52 -27.34
CA PRO A 28 -25.57 22.79 -26.09
C PRO A 28 -26.63 21.70 -26.26
N VAL A 29 -26.21 20.44 -26.19
CA VAL A 29 -27.11 19.31 -26.00
C VAL A 29 -27.63 19.38 -24.57
N ARG A 30 -28.94 19.64 -24.45
CA ARG A 30 -29.69 19.60 -23.19
C ARG A 30 -29.74 18.15 -22.73
N GLN A 31 -28.90 17.79 -21.76
CA GLN A 31 -29.00 16.51 -21.06
C GLN A 31 -30.08 16.67 -19.99
N ASP A 32 -31.18 15.93 -20.15
CA ASP A 32 -32.15 15.71 -19.08
C ASP A 32 -31.44 14.95 -17.97
N VAL A 33 -31.15 15.67 -16.89
CA VAL A 33 -30.59 15.10 -15.67
C VAL A 33 -31.71 14.29 -15.02
N SER A 34 -31.70 12.99 -15.27
CA SER A 34 -32.50 12.02 -14.51
C SER A 34 -32.08 12.12 -13.05
N LEU A 35 -32.85 12.88 -12.27
CA LEU A 35 -32.85 12.89 -10.80
C LEU A 35 -33.30 11.51 -10.31
N TRP A 36 -32.41 10.53 -10.43
CA TRP A 36 -32.49 9.35 -9.60
C TRP A 36 -32.06 9.76 -8.20
N SER A 37 -33.08 10.02 -7.39
CA SER A 37 -33.01 10.06 -5.94
C SER A 37 -32.53 8.69 -5.45
N SER A 38 -31.22 8.47 -5.48
CA SER A 38 -30.61 7.43 -4.68
C SER A 38 -30.78 7.84 -3.23
N THR A 39 -31.71 7.18 -2.54
CA THR A 39 -31.66 7.05 -1.09
C THR A 39 -30.31 6.39 -0.78
N ALA A 40 -29.29 7.21 -0.57
CA ALA A 40 -28.09 6.78 0.09
C ALA A 40 -28.55 6.33 1.48
N ASP A 41 -28.51 5.02 1.71
CA ASP A 41 -28.38 4.50 3.06
C ASP A 41 -27.17 5.23 3.65
N GLU A 42 -27.46 6.18 4.51
CA GLU A 42 -26.49 6.88 5.33
C GLU A 42 -25.99 5.83 6.33
N ALA A 43 -25.11 4.96 5.84
CA ALA A 43 -24.37 4.02 6.65
C ALA A 43 -23.57 4.88 7.61
N THR A 44 -24.09 5.07 8.83
CA THR A 44 -23.38 5.68 9.94
C THR A 44 -21.99 5.06 9.97
N ALA A 45 -20.97 5.85 9.61
CA ALA A 45 -19.60 5.40 9.56
C ALA A 45 -19.22 4.97 10.99
N VAL A 46 -19.20 3.67 11.24
CA VAL A 46 -18.83 3.13 12.55
C VAL A 46 -17.32 3.34 12.68
N SER A 47 -16.93 4.43 13.35
CA SER A 47 -15.55 4.69 13.71
C SER A 47 -15.17 3.82 14.91
N ILE A 48 -14.07 3.09 14.82
CA ILE A 48 -13.53 2.32 15.95
C ILE A 48 -12.57 3.16 16.80
N ASP A 49 -12.42 2.79 18.06
CA ASP A 49 -11.41 3.41 18.92
C ASP A 49 -9.99 3.09 18.42
N ALA A 50 -9.08 4.07 18.54
CA ALA A 50 -7.71 3.94 18.06
C ALA A 50 -6.93 2.81 18.77
N LYS A 51 -7.25 2.48 20.03
CA LYS A 51 -6.64 1.35 20.73
C LYS A 51 -7.15 -0.01 20.21
N GLU A 52 -8.39 -0.10 19.77
CA GLU A 52 -8.87 -1.32 19.12
C GLU A 52 -8.26 -1.46 17.72
N ALA A 53 -8.18 -0.37 16.96
CA ALA A 53 -7.51 -0.35 15.66
C ALA A 53 -6.04 -0.80 15.74
N VAL A 54 -5.28 -0.33 16.74
CA VAL A 54 -3.86 -0.71 16.88
C VAL A 54 -3.67 -2.16 17.29
N LYS A 55 -4.65 -2.79 17.98
CA LYS A 55 -4.64 -4.23 18.27
C LYS A 55 -4.72 -5.05 16.99
N LEU A 56 -5.58 -4.66 16.04
CA LEU A 56 -5.70 -5.29 14.73
C LEU A 56 -4.43 -5.09 13.90
N PHE A 57 -3.90 -3.86 13.86
CA PHE A 57 -2.68 -3.54 13.14
C PHE A 57 -1.49 -4.37 13.66
N GLY A 58 -1.28 -4.44 14.97
CA GLY A 58 -0.17 -5.19 15.57
C GLY A 58 -0.23 -6.71 15.38
N ARG A 59 -1.39 -7.25 14.98
CA ARG A 59 -1.56 -8.65 14.59
C ARG A 59 -1.17 -8.91 13.14
N LEU A 60 -1.43 -7.95 12.26
CA LEU A 60 -1.19 -8.09 10.82
C LEU A 60 0.21 -7.61 10.39
N ALA A 61 0.82 -6.73 11.18
CA ALA A 61 2.06 -6.09 10.79
C ALA A 61 3.28 -7.03 10.89
N ASP A 62 4.17 -6.87 9.93
CA ASP A 62 5.48 -7.50 9.84
C ASP A 62 6.58 -6.55 10.33
N LYS A 63 7.66 -7.14 10.86
CA LYS A 63 8.91 -6.42 11.19
C LYS A 63 9.80 -6.18 9.98
N TYR A 64 9.59 -6.95 8.92
CA TYR A 64 10.39 -6.99 7.71
C TYR A 64 9.51 -6.85 6.49
N ILE A 65 10.02 -6.20 5.45
CA ILE A 65 9.30 -5.99 4.19
C ILE A 65 10.29 -5.98 3.03
N MET A 66 9.95 -6.68 1.96
CA MET A 66 10.62 -6.59 0.65
C MET A 66 9.96 -5.56 -0.24
N LEU A 67 10.77 -4.65 -0.78
CA LEU A 67 10.35 -3.50 -1.57
C LEU A 67 10.57 -3.72 -3.07
N ASP A 68 11.79 -3.55 -3.58
CA ASP A 68 12.07 -3.61 -5.01
C ASP A 68 13.38 -4.36 -5.26
N SER A 69 13.36 -5.36 -6.14
CA SER A 69 14.55 -6.19 -6.41
C SER A 69 15.71 -5.43 -7.08
N SER A 70 15.44 -4.27 -7.68
CA SER A 70 16.46 -3.35 -8.22
C SER A 70 17.04 -2.41 -7.16
N GLY A 71 16.49 -2.42 -5.94
CA GLY A 71 17.05 -1.72 -4.80
C GLY A 71 18.32 -2.37 -4.28
N GLY A 72 19.12 -1.60 -3.55
CA GLY A 72 20.33 -2.09 -2.92
C GLY A 72 20.16 -2.23 -1.41
N MET A 73 21.13 -2.87 -0.76
CA MET A 73 21.21 -2.96 0.71
C MET A 73 22.00 -1.78 1.32
N CYS A 74 22.10 -0.64 0.64
CA CYS A 74 23.06 0.40 1.01
C CYS A 74 22.85 0.93 2.43
N CYS A 75 23.94 0.98 3.20
CA CYS A 75 23.98 1.04 4.67
C CYS A 75 23.69 2.42 5.30
N TYR A 76 22.95 3.32 4.64
CA TYR A 76 22.76 4.71 5.08
C TYR A 76 24.06 5.54 5.19
N SER A 77 25.22 5.02 4.78
CA SER A 77 26.54 5.65 4.95
C SER A 77 26.80 6.87 4.05
N ALA A 78 25.79 7.35 3.31
CA ALA A 78 25.88 8.55 2.48
C ALA A 78 27.06 8.57 1.49
N CYS A 79 27.42 7.40 0.94
CA CYS A 79 28.46 7.28 -0.08
C CYS A 79 28.13 8.22 -1.26
N SER A 80 29.14 8.95 -1.75
CA SER A 80 29.02 9.90 -2.85
C SER A 80 28.53 9.25 -4.14
N ASP A 81 28.96 8.02 -4.39
CA ASP A 81 28.77 7.30 -5.65
C ASP A 81 27.91 6.05 -5.49
N CYS A 82 26.92 6.10 -4.59
CA CYS A 82 25.97 5.00 -4.44
C CYS A 82 24.97 4.97 -5.59
N GLU A 83 24.98 3.91 -6.39
CA GLU A 83 24.04 3.69 -7.49
C GLU A 83 22.56 3.63 -7.05
N TYR A 84 22.31 3.29 -5.78
CA TYR A 84 20.97 3.22 -5.20
C TYR A 84 20.48 4.56 -4.63
N ARG A 85 21.31 5.61 -4.64
CA ARG A 85 20.92 6.93 -4.18
C ARG A 85 20.04 7.62 -5.22
N LEU A 86 18.88 8.12 -4.80
CA LEU A 86 17.97 8.84 -5.69
C LEU A 86 18.47 10.28 -5.93
N PRO A 87 18.28 10.86 -7.14
CA PRO A 87 18.72 12.22 -7.46
C PRO A 87 18.16 13.31 -6.54
N GLY A 88 16.94 13.11 -5.99
CA GLY A 88 16.29 14.02 -5.05
C GLY A 88 16.68 13.81 -3.58
N GLY A 89 17.65 12.94 -3.29
CA GLY A 89 17.90 12.43 -1.94
C GLY A 89 17.11 11.17 -1.62
N GLY A 90 17.58 10.39 -0.67
CA GLY A 90 17.03 9.07 -0.32
C GLY A 90 17.70 7.90 -1.07
N TYR A 91 17.19 6.70 -0.84
CA TYR A 91 17.76 5.45 -1.34
C TYR A 91 16.67 4.51 -1.86
N ARG A 92 16.97 3.79 -2.94
CA ARG A 92 16.19 2.64 -3.39
C ARG A 92 16.64 1.42 -2.61
N MET A 93 15.82 0.99 -1.66
CA MET A 93 16.12 -0.14 -0.78
C MET A 93 15.45 -1.41 -1.34
N ALA A 94 16.17 -2.53 -1.30
CA ALA A 94 15.57 -3.82 -1.65
C ALA A 94 14.57 -4.30 -0.61
N ASP A 95 14.87 -3.99 0.65
CA ASP A 95 14.14 -4.42 1.82
C ASP A 95 14.31 -3.44 2.96
N GLN A 96 13.43 -3.54 3.95
CA GLN A 96 13.54 -2.80 5.21
C GLN A 96 13.20 -3.72 6.38
N SER A 97 13.88 -3.48 7.49
CA SER A 97 13.59 -4.13 8.77
C SER A 97 13.40 -3.09 9.86
N SER A 98 12.72 -3.48 10.93
CA SER A 98 12.43 -2.63 12.07
C SER A 98 12.43 -3.44 13.37
N SER A 99 12.68 -2.78 14.50
CA SER A 99 12.73 -3.46 15.81
C SER A 99 11.38 -4.00 16.27
N ARG A 100 10.29 -3.38 15.80
CA ARG A 100 8.89 -3.70 16.11
C ARG A 100 8.08 -3.75 14.81
N PRO A 101 6.99 -4.54 14.73
CA PRO A 101 6.20 -4.63 13.51
C PRO A 101 5.74 -3.26 13.02
N LYS A 102 5.89 -2.97 11.74
CA LYS A 102 5.67 -1.61 11.21
C LYS A 102 4.79 -1.59 9.96
N TRP A 103 4.74 -2.68 9.20
CA TRP A 103 4.08 -2.70 7.91
C TRP A 103 3.14 -3.88 7.78
N ILE A 104 1.91 -3.66 7.31
CA ILE A 104 1.11 -4.75 6.76
C ILE A 104 1.50 -4.89 5.30
N CYS A 105 2.20 -5.96 4.93
CA CYS A 105 2.70 -6.17 3.57
C CYS A 105 1.54 -6.29 2.57
N SER A 106 1.65 -5.65 1.41
CA SER A 106 0.63 -5.66 0.36
C SER A 106 0.72 -6.86 -0.59
N TYR A 107 1.57 -7.83 -0.28
CA TYR A 107 1.78 -9.06 -1.02
C TYR A 107 1.65 -10.26 -0.09
N ASP A 108 1.33 -11.41 -0.64
CA ASP A 108 1.30 -12.68 0.06
C ASP A 108 2.69 -13.31 0.16
N GLU A 109 3.45 -13.27 -0.93
CA GLU A 109 4.82 -13.77 -1.02
C GLU A 109 5.66 -12.94 -2.00
N ARG A 110 6.96 -12.81 -1.71
CA ARG A 110 7.97 -12.28 -2.63
C ARG A 110 9.24 -13.11 -2.56
N ASN A 111 9.81 -13.37 -3.73
CA ASN A 111 11.09 -14.03 -3.88
C ASN A 111 11.96 -13.21 -4.83
N PHE A 112 13.10 -12.71 -4.33
CA PHE A 112 14.13 -12.04 -5.09
C PHE A 112 15.33 -13.00 -5.22
N GLU A 113 15.22 -13.95 -6.15
CA GLU A 113 16.20 -15.02 -6.36
C GLU A 113 17.64 -14.49 -6.53
N THR A 114 17.80 -13.37 -7.25
CA THR A 114 19.09 -12.71 -7.48
C THR A 114 19.77 -12.23 -6.20
N LEU A 115 18.99 -11.94 -5.16
CA LEU A 115 19.45 -11.51 -3.84
C LEU A 115 19.41 -12.65 -2.81
N GLY A 116 18.90 -13.84 -3.19
CA GLY A 116 18.71 -14.97 -2.29
C GLY A 116 17.77 -14.65 -1.12
N LYS A 117 16.74 -13.82 -1.34
CA LYS A 117 15.79 -13.39 -0.31
C LYS A 117 14.37 -13.79 -0.67
N GLU A 118 13.66 -14.28 0.33
CA GLU A 118 12.23 -14.57 0.25
C GLU A 118 11.51 -14.00 1.48
N HIS A 119 10.23 -13.66 1.30
CA HIS A 119 9.36 -13.22 2.38
C HIS A 119 7.92 -13.59 2.10
N THR A 120 7.29 -14.21 3.09
CA THR A 120 5.85 -14.44 3.13
C THR A 120 5.25 -13.52 4.18
N SER A 121 4.20 -12.78 3.82
CA SER A 121 3.57 -11.86 4.77
C SER A 121 2.85 -12.60 5.89
N LYS A 122 2.84 -12.00 7.08
CA LYS A 122 2.19 -12.59 8.25
C LYS A 122 0.72 -12.90 8.06
N TRP A 123 -0.03 -12.01 7.41
CA TRP A 123 -1.46 -12.25 7.18
C TRP A 123 -1.70 -13.45 6.26
N ASN A 124 -0.79 -13.73 5.33
CA ASN A 124 -0.90 -14.86 4.41
C ASN A 124 -0.75 -16.20 5.15
N THR A 125 0.20 -16.28 6.08
CA THR A 125 0.43 -17.49 6.88
C THR A 125 -0.64 -17.69 7.94
N ASP A 126 -1.14 -16.61 8.54
CA ASP A 126 -1.95 -16.73 9.75
C ASP A 126 -3.47 -16.72 9.49
N ILE A 127 -3.95 -16.02 8.45
CA ILE A 127 -5.38 -15.95 8.12
C ILE A 127 -5.78 -17.08 7.17
N PHE A 128 -4.93 -17.39 6.21
CA PHE A 128 -5.26 -18.29 5.09
C PHE A 128 -4.66 -19.68 5.25
N THR A 129 -4.79 -20.24 6.46
CA THR A 129 -4.23 -21.56 6.84
C THR A 129 -4.93 -22.72 6.17
N ASN A 130 -6.26 -22.62 5.96
CA ASN A 130 -7.09 -23.70 5.44
C ASN A 130 -7.44 -23.55 3.94
N GLY A 131 -6.88 -22.55 3.26
CA GLY A 131 -7.14 -22.32 1.84
C GLY A 131 -6.95 -20.87 1.39
N PRO A 132 -7.20 -20.57 0.11
CA PRO A 132 -6.93 -19.26 -0.48
C PRO A 132 -8.01 -18.20 -0.20
N ALA A 133 -9.09 -18.57 0.52
CA ALA A 133 -10.22 -17.71 0.81
C ALA A 133 -10.79 -18.00 2.20
N VAL A 134 -11.27 -16.96 2.88
CA VAL A 134 -11.94 -17.05 4.18
C VAL A 134 -13.26 -16.30 4.17
N THR A 135 -14.26 -16.78 4.91
CA THR A 135 -15.47 -16.02 5.22
C THR A 135 -15.18 -14.94 6.26
N LYS A 136 -16.18 -14.11 6.54
CA LYS A 136 -16.09 -13.06 7.56
C LYS A 136 -15.85 -13.62 8.95
N GLU A 137 -16.56 -14.69 9.30
CA GLU A 137 -16.47 -15.37 10.59
C GLU A 137 -15.08 -15.99 10.77
N GLU A 138 -14.58 -16.67 9.74
CA GLU A 138 -13.23 -17.25 9.72
C GLU A 138 -12.15 -16.17 9.86
N PHE A 139 -12.31 -15.03 9.18
CA PHE A 139 -11.40 -13.89 9.31
C PHE A 139 -11.40 -13.29 10.72
N ILE A 140 -12.58 -13.05 11.30
CA ILE A 140 -12.71 -12.51 12.65
C ILE A 140 -12.06 -13.45 13.66
N GLN A 141 -12.31 -14.76 13.53
CA GLN A 141 -11.70 -15.76 14.39
C GLN A 141 -10.17 -15.77 14.25
N ALA A 142 -9.65 -15.74 13.02
CA ALA A 142 -8.21 -15.64 12.79
C ALA A 142 -7.62 -14.37 13.44
N MET A 143 -8.30 -13.23 13.36
CA MET A 143 -7.85 -12.00 14.02
C MET A 143 -7.77 -12.13 15.54
N VAL A 144 -8.69 -12.85 16.18
CA VAL A 144 -8.63 -13.11 17.62
C VAL A 144 -7.42 -13.99 17.96
N ASP A 145 -7.20 -15.04 17.17
CA ASP A 145 -6.20 -16.08 17.43
C ASP A 145 -4.76 -15.63 17.13
N ILE A 146 -4.57 -14.68 16.21
CA ILE A 146 -3.24 -14.17 15.90
C ILE A 146 -2.64 -13.47 17.13
N PRO A 147 -1.40 -13.83 17.54
CA PRO A 147 -0.74 -13.17 18.65
C PRO A 147 -0.50 -11.68 18.37
N TYR A 148 -0.82 -10.84 19.36
CA TYR A 148 -0.49 -9.42 19.28
C TYR A 148 1.01 -9.18 19.40
N ASN A 149 1.54 -8.34 18.53
CA ASN A 149 2.86 -7.73 18.72
C ASN A 149 2.73 -6.21 18.73
N PRO A 150 3.22 -5.52 19.78
CA PRO A 150 3.15 -4.06 19.85
C PRO A 150 3.82 -3.41 18.63
N PRO A 151 3.07 -2.73 17.74
CA PRO A 151 3.60 -2.22 16.47
C PRO A 151 4.33 -0.88 16.65
N LEU A 152 5.07 -0.47 15.63
CA LEU A 152 5.61 0.88 15.50
C LEU A 152 4.54 1.81 14.91
N GLY A 153 4.09 2.78 15.71
CA GLY A 153 2.99 3.69 15.36
C GLY A 153 1.74 3.45 16.20
N GLY A 154 0.82 4.41 16.17
CA GLY A 154 -0.43 4.37 16.92
C GLY A 154 -0.30 4.51 18.44
N PRO A 155 -1.43 4.47 19.15
CA PRO A 155 -1.42 4.42 20.61
C PRO A 155 -0.68 3.18 21.12
N TYR A 156 0.08 3.32 22.20
CA TYR A 156 0.74 2.18 22.80
C TYR A 156 -0.27 1.28 23.52
N VAL A 157 -0.31 0.00 23.15
CA VAL A 157 -1.04 -1.06 23.85
C VAL A 157 -0.04 -2.16 24.20
N GLY A 158 0.00 -2.54 25.48
CA GLY A 158 0.84 -3.65 25.95
C GLY A 158 0.21 -5.00 25.59
N ALA A 159 1.02 -6.04 25.38
CA ALA A 159 0.52 -7.36 24.98
C ALA A 159 -0.48 -7.96 25.98
N SER A 160 -0.33 -7.67 27.28
CA SER A 160 -1.27 -8.09 28.34
C SER A 160 -2.66 -7.46 28.25
N SER A 161 -2.81 -6.38 27.47
CA SER A 161 -4.06 -5.61 27.32
C SER A 161 -4.52 -5.59 25.86
N ALA A 162 -3.97 -6.46 25.03
CA ALA A 162 -4.21 -6.51 23.59
C ALA A 162 -5.21 -7.60 23.17
N THR A 163 -5.99 -8.11 24.12
CA THR A 163 -7.14 -8.98 23.86
C THR A 163 -8.20 -8.21 23.07
N ILE A 164 -8.78 -8.87 22.07
CA ILE A 164 -9.92 -8.35 21.31
C ILE A 164 -11.18 -8.74 22.09
N GLU A 165 -11.80 -7.76 22.74
CA GLU A 165 -13.07 -7.94 23.47
C GLU A 165 -14.27 -7.66 22.57
N ASP A 166 -14.12 -6.69 21.66
CA ASP A 166 -15.12 -6.30 20.66
C ASP A 166 -14.62 -6.66 19.25
N THR A 167 -15.35 -7.52 18.55
CA THR A 167 -15.01 -7.97 17.20
C THR A 167 -15.49 -7.02 16.10
N THR A 168 -16.17 -5.92 16.45
CA THR A 168 -16.68 -4.92 15.50
C THR A 168 -15.56 -4.37 14.61
N GLY A 169 -14.38 -4.08 15.17
CA GLY A 169 -13.24 -3.61 14.38
C GLY A 169 -12.72 -4.65 13.39
N ALA A 170 -12.69 -5.93 13.76
CA ALA A 170 -12.28 -7.01 12.85
C ALA A 170 -13.32 -7.21 11.73
N SER A 171 -14.61 -7.09 12.07
CA SER A 171 -15.72 -7.14 11.11
C SER A 171 -15.65 -5.99 10.09
N LEU A 172 -15.39 -4.77 10.54
CA LEU A 172 -15.20 -3.60 9.68
C LEU A 172 -13.96 -3.73 8.78
N LEU A 173 -12.86 -4.23 9.35
CA LEU A 173 -11.64 -4.48 8.57
C LEU A 173 -11.89 -5.52 7.47
N PHE A 174 -12.66 -6.57 7.76
CA PHE A 174 -13.07 -7.53 6.74
C PHE A 174 -13.86 -6.83 5.63
N ASP A 175 -14.86 -6.01 5.96
CA ASP A 175 -15.68 -5.33 4.95
C ASP A 175 -14.85 -4.37 4.09
N LEU A 176 -13.88 -3.68 4.70
CA LEU A 176 -12.94 -2.82 4.00
C LEU A 176 -12.11 -3.61 2.97
N LEU A 177 -11.55 -4.75 3.39
CA LEU A 177 -10.68 -5.60 2.57
C LEU A 177 -11.45 -6.47 1.56
N ALA A 178 -12.63 -6.95 1.91
CA ALA A 178 -13.45 -7.79 1.04
C ALA A 178 -14.26 -6.94 0.05
N GLY A 179 -14.58 -5.69 0.41
CA GLY A 179 -15.55 -4.86 -0.28
C GLY A 179 -16.94 -5.49 -0.20
N LYS A 180 -17.67 -5.53 -1.33
CA LYS A 180 -19.04 -6.08 -1.41
C LYS A 180 -19.08 -7.60 -1.58
N LYS A 181 -18.10 -8.34 -1.07
CA LYS A 181 -17.92 -9.76 -1.37
C LYS A 181 -18.03 -10.59 -0.10
N GLU A 182 -18.64 -11.76 -0.22
CA GLU A 182 -18.90 -12.65 0.92
C GLU A 182 -17.63 -13.28 1.50
N LYS A 183 -16.58 -13.41 0.69
CA LYS A 183 -15.29 -14.01 1.10
C LYS A 183 -14.14 -13.11 0.74
N LEU A 184 -13.13 -13.07 1.61
CA LEU A 184 -11.85 -12.43 1.35
C LEU A 184 -10.86 -13.47 0.81
N THR A 185 -10.17 -13.16 -0.29
CA THR A 185 -9.14 -14.04 -0.88
C THR A 185 -7.75 -13.45 -0.69
N LYS A 186 -6.69 -14.27 -0.75
CA LYS A 186 -5.29 -13.79 -0.68
C LYS A 186 -5.02 -12.65 -1.66
N TYR A 187 -5.39 -12.87 -2.93
CA TYR A 187 -5.25 -11.87 -4.00
C TYR A 187 -5.96 -10.55 -3.67
N ARG A 188 -7.18 -10.62 -3.13
CA ARG A 188 -7.95 -9.41 -2.79
C ARG A 188 -7.38 -8.70 -1.57
N MET A 189 -6.93 -9.44 -0.57
CA MET A 189 -6.27 -8.87 0.60
C MET A 189 -5.02 -8.08 0.17
N GLY A 190 -4.12 -8.68 -0.62
CA GLY A 190 -2.94 -8.00 -1.15
C GLY A 190 -3.30 -6.76 -1.98
N THR A 191 -4.22 -6.89 -2.94
CA THR A 191 -4.68 -5.78 -3.79
C THR A 191 -5.27 -4.62 -2.97
N ARG A 192 -6.12 -4.91 -1.98
CA ARG A 192 -6.73 -3.86 -1.16
C ARG A 192 -5.73 -3.20 -0.23
N ILE A 193 -4.83 -3.95 0.39
CA ILE A 193 -3.75 -3.37 1.19
C ILE A 193 -2.87 -2.47 0.31
N LYS A 194 -2.57 -2.88 -0.92
CA LYS A 194 -1.82 -2.09 -1.91
C LYS A 194 -2.51 -0.76 -2.23
N GLU A 195 -3.83 -0.80 -2.46
CA GLU A 195 -4.64 0.40 -2.69
C GLU A 195 -4.62 1.34 -1.47
N LEU A 196 -4.82 0.80 -0.26
CA LEU A 196 -4.77 1.58 0.99
C LEU A 196 -3.37 2.16 1.26
N ALA A 197 -2.32 1.49 0.81
CA ALA A 197 -0.94 1.94 0.91
C ALA A 197 -0.54 2.93 -0.20
N GLY A 198 -1.48 3.34 -1.07
CA GLY A 198 -1.19 4.27 -2.17
C GLY A 198 -0.25 3.68 -3.24
N GLY A 199 -0.25 2.36 -3.41
CA GLY A 199 0.64 1.66 -4.33
C GLY A 199 1.99 1.24 -3.71
N GLU A 200 2.24 1.51 -2.42
CA GLU A 200 3.44 1.06 -1.72
C GLU A 200 3.35 -0.41 -1.27
N GLU A 201 4.49 -1.02 -0.96
CA GLU A 201 4.57 -2.45 -0.60
C GLU A 201 4.12 -2.79 0.82
N GLY A 202 3.88 -1.76 1.64
CA GLY A 202 3.56 -1.91 3.04
C GLY A 202 2.67 -0.78 3.54
N LEU A 203 1.51 -1.15 4.07
CA LEU A 203 0.63 -0.22 4.74
C LEU A 203 1.16 0.09 6.15
N THR A 204 1.45 1.36 6.41
CA THR A 204 1.88 1.83 7.74
C THR A 204 0.67 2.14 8.64
N TRP A 205 0.93 2.34 9.94
CA TRP A 205 -0.12 2.75 10.88
C TRP A 205 -0.92 3.97 10.38
N ALA A 206 -0.26 5.00 9.86
CA ALA A 206 -0.95 6.22 9.42
C ALA A 206 -2.01 5.93 8.35
N GLY A 207 -1.63 5.19 7.30
CA GLY A 207 -2.56 4.78 6.25
C GLY A 207 -3.66 3.84 6.75
N PHE A 208 -3.31 2.87 7.62
CA PHE A 208 -4.28 1.97 8.22
C PHE A 208 -5.31 2.71 9.09
N SER A 209 -4.84 3.64 9.92
CA SER A 209 -5.69 4.42 10.83
C SER A 209 -6.64 5.33 10.06
N ALA A 210 -6.18 5.98 8.98
CA ALA A 210 -7.03 6.80 8.12
C ALA A 210 -8.14 5.98 7.43
N ALA A 211 -7.85 4.72 7.09
CA ALA A 211 -8.83 3.83 6.45
C ALA A 211 -9.86 3.26 7.43
N MET A 212 -9.44 2.95 8.67
CA MET A 212 -10.31 2.38 9.70
C MET A 212 -11.09 3.42 10.50
N MET A 213 -10.61 4.66 10.53
CA MET A 213 -11.16 5.78 11.29
C MET A 213 -11.14 7.03 10.40
N PRO A 214 -11.91 7.06 9.30
CA PRO A 214 -12.01 8.28 8.49
C PRO A 214 -12.54 9.39 9.39
N GLU A 215 -11.81 10.50 9.50
CA GLU A 215 -12.31 11.69 10.19
C GLU A 215 -13.63 12.09 9.53
N ALA A 216 -14.69 12.15 10.34
CA ALA A 216 -16.05 12.46 9.90
C ALA A 216 -16.20 13.93 9.47
#